data_AF-A0A8J6QXA0-F1
#
_entry.id   AF-A0A8J6QXA0-F1
#
_cell.length_a   1.000
_cell.length_b   1.000
_cell.length_c   1.000
_cell.angle_alpha   90.00
_cell.angle_beta   90.00
_cell.angle_gamma   90.00
#
_symmetry.space_group_name_H-M   'P 1'
#
loop_
_entity.id
_entity.type
_entity.pdbx_description
1 polymer ?
#
loop_
_entity_poly.entity_id
_entity_poly.type
_entity_poly.pdbx_seq_one_letter_code
_entity_poly.pdbx_strand_id
1 'polypeptide(L)'
;MVELTNYTYFTNLINDSEIYRGGSSGLVLIEQIVKYSERLKLEIKKNLLMLPNEKVSMYKDFVFDGISGLRYYNVSEERANSLISGYEDSLNDIECSHFKDDTLGSLLLYSYHEFNREDRDKAYILQHELTGYFTGKHISEILQLVKPKEEINEPEFDKRVFKSVEAFIWFRSTLIDEGYLNDKGNEVQKRGFQAFAKAILDNTDCRSLIFTHNVGLADYIDFLRKNYNVEISSNKAMSSGFKHESRVKYLVEIYKANKPQ
;
A
#
# COMPACT_ATOMS: atom_id res chain seq x y z
N MET A 1 -17.60 22.10 10.97
CA MET A 1 -16.55 22.95 10.36
C MET A 1 -15.33 22.07 10.21
N VAL A 2 -14.71 21.99 9.03
CA VAL A 2 -13.51 21.18 8.82
C VAL A 2 -12.34 21.91 9.46
N GLU A 3 -11.63 21.26 10.38
CA GLU A 3 -10.38 21.78 10.93
C GLU A 3 -9.28 21.55 9.89
N LEU A 4 -8.60 22.62 9.46
CA LEU A 4 -7.51 22.57 8.48
C LEU A 4 -6.22 23.21 9.01
N THR A 5 -6.16 23.44 10.32
CA THR A 5 -5.07 24.17 10.95
C THR A 5 -3.78 23.37 10.86
N ASN A 6 -3.78 22.10 11.29
CA ASN A 6 -2.56 21.27 11.24
C ASN A 6 -2.20 20.90 9.80
N TYR A 7 -3.20 20.72 8.93
CA TYR A 7 -2.96 20.52 7.50
C TYR A 7 -2.18 21.68 6.88
N THR A 8 -2.61 22.92 7.14
CA THR A 8 -1.97 24.13 6.60
C THR A 8 -0.54 24.28 7.15
N TYR A 9 -0.35 24.05 8.45
CA TYR A 9 1.00 24.10 9.04
C TYR A 9 1.93 23.03 8.46
N PHE A 10 1.48 21.79 8.36
CA PHE A 10 2.30 20.68 7.86
C PHE A 10 2.69 20.87 6.40
N THR A 11 1.75 21.25 5.54
CA THR A 11 2.01 21.50 4.11
C THR A 11 2.95 22.69 3.89
N ASN A 12 2.79 23.77 4.65
CA ASN A 12 3.70 24.92 4.60
C ASN A 12 5.10 24.56 5.09
N LEU A 13 5.21 23.82 6.19
CA LEU A 13 6.49 23.37 6.75
C LEU A 13 7.34 22.60 5.73
N ILE A 14 6.71 21.72 4.94
CA ILE A 14 7.41 20.88 3.96
C ILE A 14 7.74 21.64 2.67
N ASN A 15 6.90 22.60 2.27
CA ASN A 15 7.11 23.38 1.05
C ASN A 15 8.03 24.59 1.24
N ASP A 16 8.31 24.99 2.48
CA ASP A 16 9.20 26.10 2.78
C ASP A 16 10.65 25.75 2.42
N SER A 17 11.07 26.17 1.24
CA SER A 17 12.43 25.94 0.76
C SER A 17 13.50 26.67 1.57
N GLU A 18 13.14 27.70 2.36
CA GLU A 18 14.08 28.43 3.20
C GLU A 18 14.42 27.65 4.46
N ILE A 19 13.49 26.86 5.00
CA ILE A 19 13.74 25.99 6.16
C ILE A 19 14.86 24.97 5.87
N TYR A 20 14.94 24.48 4.62
CA TYR A 20 15.99 23.57 4.18
C TYR A 20 17.29 24.27 3.77
N ARG A 21 17.26 25.59 3.55
CA ARG A 21 18.43 26.40 3.12
C ARG A 21 19.04 27.23 4.25
N GLY A 22 18.27 27.52 5.30
CA GLY A 22 18.54 28.57 6.29
C GLY A 22 19.37 28.16 7.51
N GLY A 23 19.90 26.94 7.56
CA GLY A 23 20.74 26.50 8.68
C GLY A 23 19.97 26.14 9.95
N SER A 24 18.66 25.96 9.87
CA SER A 24 17.87 25.30 10.91
C SER A 24 18.44 23.91 11.17
N SER A 25 18.64 23.55 12.43
CA SER A 25 19.03 22.19 12.83
C SER A 25 18.06 21.18 12.20
N GLY A 26 18.59 20.24 11.41
CA GLY A 26 17.80 19.16 10.81
C GLY A 26 17.00 18.39 11.85
N LEU A 27 17.50 18.31 13.09
CA LEU A 27 16.75 17.75 14.22
C LEU A 27 15.47 18.54 14.54
N VAL A 28 15.58 19.86 14.70
CA VAL A 28 14.43 20.73 14.98
C VAL A 28 13.36 20.59 13.90
N LEU A 29 13.78 20.47 12.64
CA LEU A 29 12.89 20.26 11.52
C LEU A 29 12.21 18.89 11.58
N ILE A 30 12.96 17.81 11.83
CA ILE A 30 12.42 16.46 12.01
C ILE A 30 11.40 16.44 13.16
N GLU A 31 11.72 17.05 14.31
CA GLU A 31 10.80 17.15 15.46
C GLU A 31 9.49 17.87 15.10
N GLN A 32 9.58 18.96 14.34
CA GLN A 32 8.39 19.67 13.86
C GLN A 32 7.58 18.80 12.90
N ILE A 33 8.22 18.10 11.97
CA ILE A 33 7.56 17.18 11.04
C ILE A 33 6.80 16.08 11.81
N VAL A 34 7.46 15.41 12.76
CA VAL A 34 6.86 14.36 13.61
C VAL A 34 5.66 14.93 14.40
N LYS A 35 5.86 16.06 15.07
CA LYS A 35 4.81 16.68 15.90
C LYS A 35 3.58 17.07 15.08
N TYR A 36 3.78 17.70 13.92
CA TYR A 36 2.67 18.17 13.09
C TYR A 36 2.04 17.04 12.26
N SER A 37 2.80 15.99 11.90
CA SER A 37 2.23 14.81 11.26
C SER A 37 1.25 14.10 12.19
N GLU A 38 1.60 13.87 13.46
CA GLU A 38 0.71 13.25 14.43
C GLU A 38 -0.56 14.07 14.68
N ARG A 39 -0.42 15.40 14.79
CA ARG A 39 -1.57 16.29 14.92
C ARG A 39 -2.47 16.26 13.68
N LEU A 40 -1.87 16.23 12.48
CA LEU A 40 -2.61 16.13 11.23
C LEU A 40 -3.34 14.79 11.11
N LYS A 41 -2.71 13.67 11.49
CA LYS A 41 -3.37 12.35 11.53
C LYS A 41 -4.62 12.37 12.42
N LEU A 42 -4.53 13.00 13.60
CA LEU A 42 -5.67 13.17 14.50
C LEU A 42 -6.75 14.08 13.91
N GLU A 43 -6.37 15.21 13.32
CA GLU A 43 -7.27 16.14 12.62
C GLU A 43 -8.03 15.42 11.49
N ILE A 44 -7.33 14.64 10.67
CA ILE A 44 -7.92 13.82 9.61
C ILE A 44 -8.92 12.82 10.17
N LYS A 45 -8.54 12.02 11.18
CA LYS A 45 -9.43 11.03 11.79
C LYS A 45 -10.70 11.68 12.35
N LYS A 46 -10.54 12.82 13.03
CA LYS A 46 -11.67 13.60 13.56
C LYS A 46 -12.59 14.11 12.44
N ASN A 47 -12.03 14.73 11.40
CA ASN A 47 -12.81 15.21 10.27
C ASN A 47 -13.56 14.08 9.57
N LEU A 48 -12.93 12.92 9.37
CA LEU A 48 -13.57 11.73 8.78
C LEU A 48 -14.76 11.21 9.59
N LEU A 49 -14.72 11.33 10.93
CA LEU A 49 -15.81 10.93 11.81
C LEU A 49 -16.96 11.94 11.87
N MET A 50 -16.66 13.23 11.66
CA MET A 50 -17.64 14.32 11.78
C MET A 50 -18.32 14.68 10.47
N LEU A 51 -17.71 14.34 9.33
CA LEU A 51 -18.26 14.66 8.01
C LEU A 51 -19.43 13.72 7.65
N PRO A 52 -20.47 14.24 6.98
CA PRO A 52 -21.48 13.41 6.33
C PRO A 52 -20.82 12.46 5.31
N ASN A 53 -21.34 11.23 5.20
CA ASN A 53 -20.77 10.18 4.35
C ASN A 53 -20.51 10.64 2.91
N GLU A 54 -21.43 11.41 2.33
CA GLU A 54 -21.33 11.94 0.97
C GLU A 54 -20.18 12.94 0.77
N LYS A 55 -19.64 13.53 1.85
CA LYS A 55 -18.50 14.46 1.82
C LYS A 55 -17.17 13.81 2.18
N VAL A 56 -17.19 12.58 2.69
CA VAL A 56 -15.98 11.85 3.11
C VAL A 56 -15.04 11.63 1.94
N SER A 57 -15.55 11.24 0.76
CA SER A 57 -14.72 11.04 -0.43
C SER A 57 -14.01 12.33 -0.85
N MET A 58 -14.77 13.43 -0.99
CA MET A 58 -14.21 14.73 -1.37
C MET A 58 -13.13 15.22 -0.39
N TYR A 59 -13.32 14.98 0.91
CA TYR A 59 -12.32 15.33 1.91
C TYR A 59 -11.05 14.48 1.81
N LYS A 60 -11.20 13.17 1.57
CA LYS A 60 -10.06 12.28 1.34
C LYS A 60 -9.27 12.71 0.12
N ASP A 61 -9.95 13.00 -0.99
CA ASP A 61 -9.34 13.47 -2.23
C ASP A 61 -8.59 14.78 -2.01
N PHE A 62 -9.20 15.74 -1.31
CA PHE A 62 -8.56 17.00 -0.93
C PHE A 62 -7.26 16.81 -0.14
N VAL A 63 -7.27 15.92 0.87
CA VAL A 63 -6.04 15.65 1.64
C VAL A 63 -5.02 14.90 0.79
N PHE A 64 -5.46 13.91 0.02
CA PHE A 64 -4.58 13.11 -0.84
C PHE A 64 -3.86 13.98 -1.87
N ASP A 65 -4.59 14.82 -2.61
CA ASP A 65 -4.02 15.71 -3.63
C ASP A 65 -3.03 16.71 -3.02
N GLY A 66 -3.38 17.27 -1.86
CA GLY A 66 -2.52 18.22 -1.18
C GLY A 66 -1.24 17.61 -0.62
N ILE A 67 -1.29 16.38 -0.12
CA ILE A 67 -0.14 15.68 0.47
C ILE A 67 0.74 15.04 -0.61
N SER A 68 0.14 14.48 -1.67
CA SER A 68 0.89 13.88 -2.80
C SER A 68 1.64 14.91 -3.63
N GLY A 69 1.20 16.18 -3.61
CA GLY A 69 1.92 17.30 -4.22
C GLY A 69 3.13 17.81 -3.43
N LEU A 70 3.39 17.30 -2.22
CA LEU A 70 4.47 17.78 -1.37
C LEU A 70 5.84 17.27 -1.80
N ARG A 71 6.86 18.05 -1.44
CA ARG A 71 8.25 17.64 -1.59
C ARG A 71 8.52 16.35 -0.80
N TYR A 72 9.35 15.47 -1.36
CA TYR A 72 9.71 14.17 -0.78
C TYR A 72 8.59 13.12 -0.71
N TYR A 73 7.45 13.35 -1.38
CA TYR A 73 6.38 12.34 -1.53
C TYR A 73 6.88 11.01 -2.13
N ASN A 74 7.81 11.05 -3.08
CA ASN A 74 8.30 9.87 -3.82
C ASN A 74 9.62 9.29 -3.29
N VAL A 75 9.96 9.48 -2.01
CA VAL A 75 11.13 8.80 -1.43
C VAL A 75 10.76 7.33 -1.23
N SER A 76 11.36 6.43 -2.01
CA SER A 76 11.10 4.99 -1.87
C SER A 76 11.65 4.48 -0.54
N GLU A 77 10.90 3.56 0.09
CA GLU A 77 11.29 2.90 1.34
C GLU A 77 12.65 2.20 1.22
N GLU A 78 12.96 1.61 0.06
CA GLU A 78 14.29 1.03 -0.21
C GLU A 78 15.41 2.07 -0.21
N ARG A 79 15.19 3.23 -0.83
CA ARG A 79 16.19 4.31 -0.86
C ARG A 79 16.39 4.89 0.53
N ALA A 80 15.30 5.10 1.26
CA ALA A 80 15.29 5.47 2.67
C ALA A 80 16.10 4.49 3.54
N ASN A 81 15.80 3.19 3.47
CA ASN A 81 16.47 2.16 4.25
C ASN A 81 17.96 2.03 3.89
N SER A 82 18.33 2.22 2.62
CA SER A 82 19.74 2.21 2.19
C SER A 82 20.57 3.39 2.72
N LEU A 83 19.93 4.54 2.99
CA LEU A 83 20.58 5.71 3.59
C LEU A 83 20.73 5.55 5.12
N ILE A 84 19.89 4.69 5.70
CA ILE A 84 19.72 4.47 7.13
C ILE A 84 20.53 3.29 7.66
N SER A 85 20.86 2.31 6.83
CA SER A 85 21.61 1.12 7.24
C SER A 85 23.00 1.45 7.85
N GLY A 86 23.52 2.67 7.64
CA GLY A 86 24.72 3.17 8.32
C GLY A 86 24.49 3.78 9.72
N TYR A 87 23.23 3.95 10.13
CA TYR A 87 22.79 4.67 11.34
C TYR A 87 21.62 3.97 12.06
N GLU A 88 21.32 2.72 11.70
CA GLU A 88 20.08 1.99 12.03
C GLU A 88 19.84 1.87 13.54
N ASP A 89 20.90 1.65 14.32
CA ASP A 89 20.83 1.60 15.79
C ASP A 89 20.50 2.95 16.45
N SER A 90 20.76 4.07 15.77
CA SER A 90 20.51 5.43 16.27
C SER A 90 19.14 5.97 15.87
N LEU A 91 18.51 5.42 14.83
CA LEU A 91 17.29 5.94 14.22
C LEU A 91 16.00 5.60 14.99
N ASN A 92 15.96 4.44 15.64
CA ASN A 92 14.86 4.07 16.53
C ASN A 92 14.74 4.98 17.76
N ASP A 93 15.80 5.73 18.09
CA ASP A 93 15.83 6.67 19.21
C ASP A 93 15.56 8.14 18.78
N ILE A 94 15.51 8.45 17.46
CA ILE A 94 15.27 9.82 16.94
C ILE A 94 13.86 10.32 17.24
N GLU A 95 12.88 9.43 17.31
CA GLU A 95 11.51 9.78 17.71
C GLU A 95 11.42 10.23 19.19
N CYS A 96 12.49 10.05 19.98
CA CYS A 96 12.52 10.29 21.43
C CYS A 96 13.39 11.47 21.88
N SER A 97 13.95 12.28 20.98
CA SER A 97 14.82 13.44 21.33
C SER A 97 16.10 13.07 22.12
N HIS A 98 16.47 11.80 22.17
CA HIS A 98 17.58 11.30 22.98
C HIS A 98 18.49 10.42 22.13
N PHE A 99 19.47 11.04 21.48
CA PHE A 99 20.53 10.31 20.78
C PHE A 99 21.41 9.58 21.79
N LYS A 100 21.65 8.29 21.59
CA LYS A 100 22.75 7.57 22.25
C LYS A 100 24.10 7.85 21.59
N ASP A 101 24.08 8.30 20.33
CA ASP A 101 25.28 8.71 19.58
C ASP A 101 25.43 10.24 19.60
N ASP A 102 26.36 10.71 20.42
CA ASP A 102 26.73 12.12 20.57
C ASP A 102 27.19 12.75 19.24
N THR A 103 27.70 11.94 18.30
CA THR A 103 28.20 12.38 16.99
C THR A 103 27.04 12.71 16.06
N LEU A 104 26.03 11.83 15.99
CA LEU A 104 24.83 12.06 15.19
C LEU A 104 24.00 13.22 15.76
N GLY A 105 23.86 13.27 17.08
CA GLY A 105 23.22 14.39 17.77
C GLY A 105 23.91 15.71 17.41
N SER A 106 25.24 15.77 17.51
CA SER A 106 26.02 16.97 17.16
C SER A 106 25.87 17.35 15.68
N LEU A 107 25.94 16.40 14.75
CA LEU A 107 25.78 16.67 13.32
C LEU A 107 24.39 17.19 12.95
N LEU A 108 23.36 16.83 13.72
CA LEU A 108 21.98 17.28 13.52
C LEU A 108 21.64 18.56 14.30
N LEU A 109 22.30 18.83 15.44
CA LEU A 109 22.05 19.98 16.34
C LEU A 109 22.79 21.26 15.93
N TYR A 110 24.04 21.15 15.45
CA TYR A 110 24.86 22.34 15.24
C TYR A 110 24.51 23.08 13.95
N SER A 111 24.48 24.42 14.03
CA SER A 111 24.53 25.27 12.85
C SER A 111 25.87 25.00 12.14
N TYR A 112 25.82 24.76 10.83
CA TYR A 112 26.99 24.38 10.02
C TYR A 112 28.18 25.34 10.13
N HIS A 113 27.98 26.54 10.69
CA HIS A 113 29.00 27.56 10.86
C HIS A 113 30.20 27.13 11.70
N GLU A 114 30.08 26.09 12.54
CA GLU A 114 31.15 25.64 13.45
C GLU A 114 32.07 24.57 12.84
N PHE A 115 31.68 23.92 11.74
CA PHE A 115 32.48 22.88 11.09
C PHE A 115 33.50 23.46 10.09
N ASN A 116 34.53 22.69 9.73
CA ASN A 116 35.34 22.98 8.55
C ASN A 116 34.53 22.74 7.26
N ARG A 117 35.00 23.22 6.11
CA ARG A 117 34.23 23.15 4.85
C ARG A 117 33.81 21.74 4.45
N GLU A 118 34.66 20.74 4.64
CA GLU A 118 34.37 19.35 4.26
C GLU A 118 33.30 18.73 5.17
N ASP A 119 33.39 18.98 6.48
CA ASP A 119 32.43 18.47 7.46
C ASP A 119 31.08 19.20 7.38
N ARG A 120 31.07 20.46 6.92
CA ARG A 120 29.82 21.18 6.58
C ARG A 120 29.05 20.49 5.47
N ASP A 121 29.72 20.11 4.39
CA ASP A 121 29.07 19.47 3.25
C ASP A 121 28.51 18.10 3.66
N LYS A 122 29.25 17.32 4.47
CA LYS A 122 28.79 16.04 5.02
C LYS A 122 27.58 16.21 5.95
N ALA A 123 27.64 17.15 6.88
CA ALA A 123 26.53 17.44 7.79
C ALA A 123 25.28 17.90 7.01
N TYR A 124 25.46 18.74 5.98
CA TYR A 124 24.35 19.24 5.15
C TYR A 124 23.67 18.10 4.39
N ILE A 125 24.46 17.24 3.76
CA ILE A 125 23.94 16.05 3.06
C ILE A 125 23.17 15.16 4.06
N LEU A 126 23.75 14.88 5.22
CA LEU A 126 23.12 14.04 6.24
C LEU A 126 21.79 14.61 6.74
N GLN A 127 21.74 15.90 7.10
CA GLN A 127 20.51 16.56 7.53
C GLN A 127 19.44 16.56 6.44
N HIS A 128 19.83 16.82 5.19
CA HIS A 128 18.89 16.84 4.06
C HIS A 128 18.31 15.45 3.78
N GLU A 129 19.14 14.41 3.76
CA GLU A 129 18.69 13.03 3.54
C GLU A 129 17.81 12.52 4.69
N LEU A 130 18.19 12.75 5.95
CA LEU A 130 17.38 12.35 7.11
C LEU A 130 16.04 13.09 7.17
N THR A 131 16.04 14.40 6.90
CA THR A 131 14.78 15.15 6.84
C THR A 131 13.88 14.65 5.72
N GLY A 132 14.46 14.38 4.53
CA GLY A 132 13.73 13.81 3.40
C GLY A 132 13.10 12.46 3.74
N TYR A 133 13.83 11.61 4.47
CA TYR A 133 13.32 10.34 4.97
C TYR A 133 12.11 10.50 5.90
N PHE A 134 12.26 11.24 7.01
CA PHE A 134 11.18 11.39 8.00
C PHE A 134 9.95 12.05 7.38
N THR A 135 10.16 13.00 6.46
CA THR A 135 9.09 13.61 5.67
C THR A 135 8.35 12.56 4.84
N GLY A 136 9.07 11.74 4.07
CA GLY A 136 8.50 10.68 3.24
C GLY A 136 7.75 9.62 4.06
N LYS A 137 8.32 9.17 5.18
CA LYS A 137 7.69 8.22 6.11
C LYS A 137 6.35 8.76 6.60
N HIS A 138 6.32 9.99 7.14
CA HIS A 138 5.09 10.56 7.69
C HIS A 138 4.06 10.92 6.62
N ILE A 139 4.49 11.36 5.44
CA ILE A 139 3.60 11.54 4.29
C ILE A 139 2.91 10.22 3.95
N SER A 140 3.67 9.11 3.86
CA SER A 140 3.12 7.78 3.57
C SER A 140 2.08 7.36 4.61
N GLU A 141 2.36 7.53 5.89
CA GLU A 141 1.42 7.22 6.98
C GLU A 141 0.14 8.08 6.93
N ILE A 142 0.26 9.38 6.64
CA ILE A 142 -0.90 10.26 6.45
C ILE A 142 -1.73 9.79 5.25
N LEU A 143 -1.06 9.48 4.14
CA LEU A 143 -1.73 9.00 2.95
C LEU A 143 -2.43 7.66 3.21
N GLN A 144 -1.93 6.77 4.06
CA GLN A 144 -2.68 5.55 4.41
C GLN A 144 -4.05 5.84 5.07
N LEU A 145 -4.22 6.99 5.73
CA LEU A 145 -5.50 7.38 6.34
C LEU A 145 -6.53 7.88 5.33
N VAL A 146 -6.06 8.55 4.29
CA VAL A 146 -6.90 9.22 3.29
C VAL A 146 -6.79 8.61 1.91
N LYS A 147 -5.92 7.61 1.73
CA LYS A 147 -5.78 6.85 0.50
C LYS A 147 -7.21 6.55 0.16
N PRO A 148 -7.64 6.87 -1.09
CA PRO A 148 -8.86 6.27 -1.57
C PRO A 148 -8.77 4.83 -1.10
N LYS A 149 -9.82 4.31 -0.46
CA LYS A 149 -9.95 2.87 -0.58
C LYS A 149 -9.87 2.73 -2.10
N GLU A 150 -8.76 2.22 -2.62
CA GLU A 150 -8.84 1.39 -3.80
C GLU A 150 -10.09 0.59 -3.46
N GLU A 151 -11.14 0.76 -4.26
CA GLU A 151 -12.19 -0.22 -4.26
C GLU A 151 -11.44 -1.50 -4.60
N ILE A 152 -10.86 -2.11 -3.57
CA ILE A 152 -10.74 -3.52 -3.41
C ILE A 152 -12.21 -3.88 -3.49
N ASN A 153 -12.68 -4.06 -4.71
CA ASN A 153 -13.81 -4.91 -4.98
C ASN A 153 -13.33 -6.22 -4.38
N GLU A 154 -13.61 -6.38 -3.08
CA GLU A 154 -13.50 -7.67 -2.45
C GLU A 154 -14.28 -8.57 -3.38
N PRO A 155 -13.64 -9.59 -3.96
CA PRO A 155 -14.31 -10.43 -4.92
C PRO A 155 -15.65 -10.87 -4.35
N GLU A 156 -16.72 -10.52 -5.05
CA GLU A 156 -18.07 -10.76 -4.59
C GLU A 156 -18.50 -12.15 -5.08
N PHE A 157 -19.17 -12.88 -4.20
CA PHE A 157 -19.80 -14.14 -4.57
C PHE A 157 -20.82 -13.91 -5.70
N ASP A 158 -20.57 -14.50 -6.86
CA ASP A 158 -21.50 -14.48 -7.99
C ASP A 158 -22.23 -15.82 -8.10
N LYS A 159 -23.51 -15.81 -7.71
CA LYS A 159 -24.41 -16.97 -7.78
C LYS A 159 -24.64 -17.51 -9.19
N ARG A 160 -24.29 -16.75 -10.24
CA ARG A 160 -24.33 -17.23 -11.64
C ARG A 160 -23.16 -18.16 -11.93
N VAL A 161 -22.03 -17.95 -11.27
CA VAL A 161 -20.77 -18.66 -11.51
C VAL A 161 -20.56 -19.81 -10.51
N PHE A 162 -20.74 -19.55 -9.22
CA PHE A 162 -20.42 -20.50 -8.15
C PHE A 162 -21.67 -21.13 -7.53
N LYS A 163 -21.57 -22.41 -7.14
CA LYS A 163 -22.67 -23.14 -6.48
C LYS A 163 -22.94 -22.65 -5.06
N SER A 164 -21.90 -22.25 -4.34
CA SER A 164 -22.01 -21.81 -2.95
C SER A 164 -20.88 -20.86 -2.58
N VAL A 165 -21.02 -20.19 -1.43
CA VAL A 165 -20.00 -19.30 -0.89
C VAL A 165 -18.72 -20.08 -0.58
N GLU A 166 -18.82 -21.31 -0.08
CA GLU A 166 -17.67 -22.17 0.21
C GLU A 166 -16.89 -22.55 -1.06
N ALA A 167 -17.60 -22.83 -2.16
CA ALA A 167 -16.97 -23.09 -3.45
C ALA A 167 -16.21 -21.86 -3.98
N PHE A 168 -16.79 -20.68 -3.81
CA PHE A 168 -16.15 -19.42 -4.16
C PHE A 168 -14.93 -19.12 -3.28
N ILE A 169 -15.02 -19.36 -1.97
CA ILE A 169 -13.88 -19.25 -1.04
C ILE A 169 -12.76 -20.19 -1.46
N TRP A 170 -13.07 -21.47 -1.74
CA TRP A 170 -12.06 -22.43 -2.20
C TRP A 170 -11.36 -21.97 -3.47
N PHE A 171 -12.13 -21.49 -4.46
CA PHE A 171 -11.58 -20.97 -5.71
C PHE A 171 -10.60 -19.81 -5.45
N ARG A 172 -11.00 -18.85 -4.63
CA ARG A 172 -10.18 -17.68 -4.29
C ARG A 172 -8.93 -18.08 -3.51
N SER A 173 -9.07 -18.90 -2.46
CA SER A 173 -7.94 -19.39 -1.67
C SER A 173 -6.95 -20.16 -2.54
N THR A 174 -7.44 -21.00 -3.45
CA THR A 174 -6.59 -21.75 -4.38
C THR A 174 -5.76 -20.81 -5.27
N LEU A 175 -6.33 -19.70 -5.74
CA LEU A 175 -5.59 -18.72 -6.53
C LEU A 175 -4.56 -17.94 -5.71
N ILE A 176 -4.83 -17.68 -4.43
CA ILE A 176 -3.88 -17.05 -3.49
C ILE A 176 -2.73 -18.02 -3.19
N ASP A 177 -3.05 -19.25 -2.79
CA ASP A 177 -2.06 -20.28 -2.38
C ASP A 177 -1.11 -20.64 -3.53
N GLU A 178 -1.59 -20.61 -4.77
CA GLU A 178 -0.79 -20.85 -5.96
C GLU A 178 -0.03 -19.59 -6.46
N GLY A 179 -0.16 -18.47 -5.74
CA GLY A 179 0.53 -17.21 -6.01
C GLY A 179 0.04 -16.47 -7.25
N TYR A 180 -1.19 -16.73 -7.70
CA TYR A 180 -1.81 -16.02 -8.82
C TYR A 180 -2.50 -14.73 -8.38
N LEU A 181 -2.96 -14.68 -7.13
CA LEU A 181 -3.47 -13.48 -6.48
C LEU A 181 -2.56 -13.06 -5.32
N ASN A 182 -2.63 -11.79 -4.92
CA ASN A 182 -2.01 -11.30 -3.69
C ASN A 182 -2.69 -11.88 -2.43
N ASP A 183 -2.13 -11.63 -1.25
CA ASP A 183 -2.69 -12.11 0.03
C ASP A 183 -4.11 -11.59 0.30
N LYS A 184 -4.45 -10.43 -0.29
CA LYS A 184 -5.80 -9.85 -0.25
C LYS A 184 -6.75 -10.47 -1.25
N GLY A 185 -6.28 -11.37 -2.12
CA GLY A 185 -7.07 -12.12 -3.07
C GLY A 185 -7.84 -11.29 -4.09
N ASN A 186 -7.38 -10.08 -4.42
CA ASN A 186 -8.13 -9.14 -5.26
C ASN A 186 -7.33 -8.62 -6.47
N GLU A 187 -6.03 -8.91 -6.52
CA GLU A 187 -5.14 -8.43 -7.59
C GLU A 187 -4.29 -9.57 -8.14
N VAL A 188 -4.17 -9.65 -9.46
CA VAL A 188 -3.36 -10.66 -10.15
C VAL A 188 -1.87 -10.35 -10.04
N GLN A 189 -1.10 -11.29 -9.50
CA GLN A 189 0.34 -11.12 -9.25
C GLN A 189 1.24 -11.81 -10.30
N LYS A 190 0.68 -12.74 -11.07
CA LYS A 190 1.50 -13.66 -11.87
C LYS A 190 0.93 -13.94 -13.26
N ARG A 191 1.84 -13.96 -14.24
CA ARG A 191 1.52 -14.45 -15.60
C ARG A 191 1.04 -15.91 -15.54
N GLY A 192 0.01 -16.22 -16.32
CA GLY A 192 -0.61 -17.55 -16.31
C GLY A 192 -1.89 -17.64 -15.47
N PHE A 193 -2.31 -16.57 -14.79
CA PHE A 193 -3.61 -16.49 -14.10
C PHE A 193 -4.76 -17.01 -14.98
N GLN A 194 -4.89 -16.51 -16.22
CA GLN A 194 -5.97 -16.91 -17.12
C GLN A 194 -5.91 -18.40 -17.46
N ALA A 195 -4.70 -18.94 -17.68
CA ALA A 195 -4.52 -20.36 -17.99
C ALA A 195 -4.89 -21.24 -16.79
N PHE A 196 -4.49 -20.85 -15.58
CA PHE A 196 -4.82 -21.59 -14.37
C PHE A 196 -6.31 -21.51 -14.02
N ALA A 197 -6.90 -20.31 -14.07
CA ALA A 197 -8.34 -20.11 -13.88
C ALA A 197 -9.16 -20.89 -14.93
N LYS A 198 -8.67 -20.98 -16.18
CA LYS A 198 -9.28 -21.84 -17.20
C LYS A 198 -9.13 -23.32 -16.87
N ALA A 199 -7.98 -23.77 -16.38
CA ALA A 199 -7.78 -25.16 -15.97
C ALA A 199 -8.75 -25.57 -14.85
N ILE A 200 -9.02 -24.67 -13.89
CA ILE A 200 -10.05 -24.89 -12.87
C ILE A 200 -11.42 -25.03 -13.52
N LEU A 201 -11.79 -24.13 -14.44
CA LEU A 201 -13.07 -24.21 -15.15
C LEU A 201 -13.22 -25.47 -16.00
N ASP A 202 -12.16 -25.92 -16.68
CA ASP A 202 -12.22 -27.07 -17.59
C ASP A 202 -12.16 -28.42 -16.84
N ASN A 203 -11.73 -28.42 -15.57
CA ASN A 203 -11.68 -29.63 -14.77
C ASN A 203 -13.10 -30.14 -14.43
N THR A 204 -13.36 -31.42 -14.73
CA THR A 204 -14.68 -32.05 -14.59
C THR A 204 -15.19 -32.10 -13.15
N ASP A 205 -14.30 -32.30 -12.18
CA ASP A 205 -14.67 -32.32 -10.77
C ASP A 205 -15.00 -30.91 -10.30
N CYS A 206 -14.21 -29.91 -10.67
CA CYS A 206 -14.49 -28.51 -10.37
C CYS A 206 -15.82 -28.06 -11.00
N ARG A 207 -16.12 -28.49 -12.24
CA ARG A 207 -17.42 -28.24 -12.88
C ARG A 207 -18.61 -28.75 -12.06
N SER A 208 -18.45 -29.90 -11.41
CA SER A 208 -19.54 -30.49 -10.61
C SER A 208 -19.57 -29.97 -9.17
N LEU A 209 -18.44 -29.59 -8.58
CA LEU A 209 -18.34 -29.23 -7.16
C LEU A 209 -18.35 -27.72 -6.89
N ILE A 210 -17.77 -26.94 -7.80
CA ILE A 210 -17.45 -25.52 -7.58
C ILE A 210 -18.40 -24.62 -8.37
N PHE A 211 -18.61 -24.94 -9.65
CA PHE A 211 -19.34 -24.08 -10.57
C PHE A 211 -20.80 -24.47 -10.74
N THR A 212 -21.67 -23.50 -11.05
CA THR A 212 -23.06 -23.78 -11.42
C THR A 212 -23.12 -24.64 -12.69
N HIS A 213 -24.16 -25.44 -12.84
CA HIS A 213 -24.29 -26.38 -13.97
C HIS A 213 -24.23 -25.68 -15.34
N ASN A 214 -24.70 -24.44 -15.40
CA ASN A 214 -24.84 -23.68 -16.65
C ASN A 214 -23.81 -22.55 -16.77
N VAL A 215 -22.70 -22.57 -16.01
CA VAL A 215 -21.71 -21.50 -16.14
C VAL A 215 -21.14 -21.47 -17.56
N GLY A 216 -21.48 -20.40 -18.28
CA GLY A 216 -20.92 -20.10 -19.59
C GLY A 216 -19.51 -19.53 -19.46
N LEU A 217 -18.69 -19.71 -20.50
CA LEU A 217 -17.36 -19.10 -20.53
C LEU A 217 -17.43 -17.56 -20.46
N ALA A 218 -18.46 -16.97 -21.06
CA ALA A 218 -18.69 -15.52 -21.01
C ALA A 218 -18.97 -15.03 -19.58
N ASP A 219 -19.91 -15.66 -18.85
CA ASP A 219 -20.22 -15.30 -17.47
C ASP A 219 -18.99 -15.45 -16.55
N TYR A 220 -18.20 -16.50 -16.77
CA TYR A 220 -16.98 -16.72 -16.01
C TYR A 220 -15.92 -15.64 -16.30
N ILE A 221 -15.70 -15.29 -17.56
CA ILE A 221 -14.76 -14.21 -17.95
C ILE A 221 -15.22 -12.87 -17.38
N ASP A 222 -16.51 -12.57 -17.45
CA ASP A 222 -17.07 -11.34 -16.92
C ASP A 222 -16.91 -11.27 -15.39
N PHE A 223 -17.12 -12.39 -14.70
CA PHE A 223 -16.80 -12.52 -13.28
C PHE A 223 -15.32 -12.24 -13.00
N LEU A 224 -14.39 -12.83 -13.76
CA LEU A 224 -12.95 -12.63 -13.54
C LEU A 224 -12.52 -11.19 -13.78
N ARG A 225 -13.03 -10.54 -14.83
CA ARG A 225 -12.78 -9.12 -15.10
C ARG A 225 -13.28 -8.23 -13.98
N LYS A 226 -14.53 -8.43 -13.55
CA LYS A 226 -15.17 -7.63 -12.50
C LYS A 226 -14.41 -7.73 -11.17
N ASN A 227 -14.00 -8.94 -10.79
CA ASN A 227 -13.51 -9.20 -9.43
C ASN A 227 -11.99 -9.15 -9.28
N TYR A 228 -11.22 -9.29 -10.37
CA TYR A 228 -9.76 -9.35 -10.30
C TYR A 228 -9.06 -8.41 -11.30
N ASN A 229 -9.82 -7.52 -11.94
CA ASN A 229 -9.33 -6.52 -12.91
C ASN A 229 -8.45 -7.13 -14.02
N VAL A 230 -8.81 -8.30 -14.54
CA VAL A 230 -7.99 -9.03 -15.50
C VAL A 230 -8.29 -8.59 -16.92
N GLU A 231 -7.25 -8.23 -17.68
CA GLU A 231 -7.36 -7.95 -19.10
C GLU A 231 -7.50 -9.24 -19.92
N ILE A 232 -8.74 -9.73 -20.04
CA ILE A 232 -9.12 -10.77 -21.00
C ILE A 232 -9.74 -10.05 -22.19
N SER A 233 -9.17 -10.14 -23.40
CA SER A 233 -9.66 -9.38 -24.56
C SER A 233 -10.89 -10.00 -25.24
N SER A 234 -11.14 -11.30 -25.03
CA SER A 234 -12.22 -12.05 -25.65
C SER A 234 -13.19 -12.58 -24.61
N ASN A 235 -14.49 -12.53 -24.88
CA ASN A 235 -15.53 -13.19 -24.06
C ASN A 235 -15.72 -14.66 -24.47
N LYS A 236 -14.98 -15.12 -25.48
CA LYS A 236 -15.16 -16.43 -26.12
C LYS A 236 -13.94 -17.35 -25.94
N ALA A 237 -12.82 -16.84 -25.44
CA ALA A 237 -11.59 -17.59 -25.32
C ALA A 237 -10.73 -17.10 -24.15
N MET A 238 -10.05 -18.04 -23.50
CA MET A 238 -9.01 -17.82 -22.48
C MET A 238 -7.77 -18.64 -22.85
N SER A 239 -6.60 -18.26 -22.33
CA SER A 239 -5.36 -19.04 -22.51
C SER A 239 -5.55 -20.50 -22.09
N SER A 240 -5.00 -21.44 -22.88
CA SER A 240 -5.14 -22.88 -22.59
C SER A 240 -4.60 -23.25 -21.21
N GLY A 241 -5.42 -23.97 -20.43
CA GLY A 241 -5.09 -24.43 -19.09
C GLY A 241 -4.33 -25.76 -19.02
N PHE A 242 -4.00 -26.36 -20.16
CA PHE A 242 -3.43 -27.71 -20.25
C PHE A 242 -2.22 -27.94 -19.32
N LYS A 243 -1.33 -26.96 -19.18
CA LYS A 243 -0.14 -27.07 -18.31
C LYS A 243 -0.45 -27.14 -16.81
N HIS A 244 -1.68 -26.83 -16.40
CA HIS A 244 -2.10 -26.77 -15.00
C HIS A 244 -3.08 -27.89 -14.62
N GLU A 245 -3.50 -28.72 -15.58
CA GLU A 245 -4.55 -29.73 -15.39
C GLU A 245 -4.23 -30.70 -14.25
N SER A 246 -3.00 -31.23 -14.20
CA SER A 246 -2.58 -32.16 -13.14
C SER A 246 -2.57 -31.51 -11.76
N ARG A 247 -2.19 -30.22 -11.68
CA ARG A 247 -2.17 -29.47 -10.41
C ARG A 247 -3.58 -29.21 -9.90
N VAL A 248 -4.46 -28.73 -10.78
CA VAL A 248 -5.89 -28.53 -10.46
C VAL A 248 -6.54 -29.84 -10.02
N LYS A 249 -6.26 -30.94 -10.72
CA LYS A 249 -6.76 -32.27 -10.34
C LYS A 249 -6.31 -32.67 -8.93
N TYR A 250 -5.06 -32.42 -8.58
CA TYR A 250 -4.58 -32.68 -7.22
C TYR A 250 -5.30 -31.83 -6.16
N LEU A 251 -5.47 -30.53 -6.43
CA LEU A 251 -6.10 -29.59 -5.50
C LEU A 251 -7.59 -29.90 -5.24
N VAL A 252 -8.32 -30.31 -6.28
CA VAL A 252 -9.74 -30.68 -6.12
C VAL A 252 -9.91 -32.00 -5.35
N GLU A 253 -8.95 -32.93 -5.45
CA GLU A 253 -8.97 -34.16 -4.62
C GLU A 253 -8.77 -33.84 -3.13
N ILE A 254 -7.87 -32.90 -2.79
CA ILE A 254 -7.73 -32.40 -1.41
C ILE A 254 -9.05 -31.78 -0.93
N TYR A 255 -9.68 -30.98 -1.78
CA TYR A 255 -10.97 -30.35 -1.46
C TYR A 255 -12.07 -31.38 -1.18
N LYS A 256 -12.16 -32.44 -2.00
CA LYS A 256 -13.11 -33.54 -1.78
C LYS A 256 -12.87 -34.25 -0.45
N ALA A 257 -11.60 -34.54 -0.11
CA ALA A 257 -11.25 -35.26 1.10
C ALA A 257 -11.59 -34.49 2.39
N ASN A 258 -11.56 -33.15 2.33
CA ASN A 258 -11.77 -32.28 3.48
C ASN A 258 -13.21 -31.74 3.59
N LYS A 259 -14.12 -32.15 2.70
CA LYS A 259 -15.50 -31.69 2.76
C LYS A 259 -16.24 -32.42 3.89
N PRO A 260 -16.82 -31.71 4.89
CA PRO A 260 -17.64 -32.35 5.90
C PRO A 260 -18.83 -33.05 5.21
N GLN A 261 -19.07 -34.32 5.58
CA GLN A 261 -20.18 -35.13 5.09
C GLN A 261 -21.53 -34.59 5.57
#